data_AF-A0A1M3QJF4-F1
#
_entry.id   AF-A0A1M3QJF4-F1
#
_cell.length_a   1.000
_cell.length_b   1.000
_cell.length_c   1.000
_cell.angle_alpha   90.00
_cell.angle_beta   90.00
_cell.angle_gamma   90.00
#
_symmetry.space_group_name_H-M   'P 1'
#
loop_
_entity.id
_entity.type
_entity.pdbx_description
1 polymer ?
#
loop_
_entity_poly.entity_id
_entity_poly.type
_entity_poly.pdbx_seq_one_letter_code
_entity_poly.pdbx_strand_id
1 'polypeptide(L)'
;MVWDGVVGEADVLGYAMNALKSGTRHPPCLTKVISRTVTALALWDFDLADRLIAIDWRSIFSVSDLRAVLTAQTSAVHSFTWEAGGSGTFDGTFLRHTASLLAEGDPEGQVAMRLWAAQASELFPSLELCRRDLVKHMRGTNRMPASPHINGEPVGDLAEVEIGGLLYLAQMYTLPPDIVRTAAKYRRLRNKLAHLEPLSADELYEFLVNRSH
;
A
#
# COMPACT_ATOMS: atom_id res chain seq x y z
N MET A 1 22.26 -22.00 11.77
CA MET A 1 20.82 -21.96 11.46
C MET A 1 20.65 -22.85 10.25
N VAL A 2 19.91 -23.96 10.39
CA VAL A 2 19.65 -24.89 9.28
C VAL A 2 18.52 -24.27 8.46
N TRP A 3 18.69 -24.19 7.14
CA TRP A 3 17.62 -23.72 6.25
C TRP A 3 16.60 -24.84 6.11
N ASP A 4 15.36 -24.59 6.52
CA ASP A 4 14.29 -25.62 6.59
C ASP A 4 13.62 -25.90 5.23
N GLY A 5 14.19 -25.39 4.13
CA GLY A 5 13.67 -25.62 2.78
C GLY A 5 12.43 -24.80 2.42
N VAL A 6 12.04 -23.83 3.24
CA VAL A 6 10.84 -23.00 3.03
C VAL A 6 11.26 -21.59 2.63
N VAL A 7 10.67 -21.10 1.54
CA VAL A 7 10.80 -19.70 1.08
C VAL A 7 9.82 -18.84 1.89
N GLY A 8 10.32 -17.78 2.52
CA GLY A 8 9.51 -16.84 3.31
C GLY A 8 9.41 -15.44 2.71
N GLU A 9 8.70 -14.54 3.40
CA GLU A 9 8.50 -13.16 2.93
C GLU A 9 9.84 -12.43 2.76
N ALA A 10 10.78 -12.63 3.68
CA ALA A 10 12.09 -11.98 3.66
C ALA A 10 12.92 -12.35 2.41
N ASP A 11 12.84 -13.60 1.96
CA ASP A 11 13.59 -14.09 0.79
C ASP A 11 13.08 -13.41 -0.49
N VAL A 12 11.76 -13.41 -0.65
CA VAL A 12 11.07 -12.89 -1.84
C VAL A 12 11.14 -11.36 -1.88
N LEU A 13 11.05 -10.70 -0.72
CA LEU A 13 11.25 -9.26 -0.63
C LEU A 13 12.67 -8.86 -1.00
N GLY A 14 13.68 -9.59 -0.47
CA GLY A 14 15.09 -9.37 -0.81
C GLY A 14 15.32 -9.50 -2.32
N TYR A 15 14.75 -10.54 -2.92
CA TYR A 15 14.76 -10.75 -4.36
C TYR A 15 14.12 -9.61 -5.14
N ALA A 16 12.86 -9.27 -4.84
CA ALA A 16 12.11 -8.23 -5.54
C ALA A 16 12.79 -6.86 -5.43
N MET A 17 13.31 -6.51 -4.26
CA MET A 17 14.06 -5.27 -4.05
C MET A 17 15.36 -5.23 -4.87
N ASN A 18 16.06 -6.36 -5.02
CA ASN A 18 17.28 -6.43 -5.80
C ASN A 18 16.99 -6.30 -7.31
N ALA A 19 16.01 -7.06 -7.79
CA ALA A 19 15.60 -7.06 -9.20
C ALA A 19 15.09 -5.66 -9.65
N LEU A 20 14.27 -5.00 -8.81
CA LEU A 20 13.78 -3.65 -9.11
C LEU A 20 14.90 -2.59 -9.13
N LYS A 21 15.94 -2.73 -8.30
CA LYS A 21 17.11 -1.83 -8.31
C LYS A 21 17.92 -1.92 -9.61
N SER A 22 18.00 -3.11 -10.21
CA SER A 22 18.76 -3.33 -11.44
C SER A 22 18.04 -2.90 -12.72
N GLY A 23 16.69 -2.87 -12.72
CA GLY A 23 15.90 -2.60 -13.92
C GLY A 23 15.43 -1.14 -14.05
N THR A 24 14.50 -0.73 -13.18
CA THR A 24 13.69 0.48 -13.38
C THR A 24 13.94 1.52 -12.27
N ARG A 25 14.27 2.76 -12.64
CA ARG A 25 14.49 3.84 -11.66
C ARG A 25 13.18 4.48 -11.21
N HIS A 26 12.46 3.82 -10.30
CA HIS A 26 11.40 4.45 -9.54
C HIS A 26 11.96 5.25 -8.35
N PRO A 27 11.23 6.28 -7.85
CA PRO A 27 11.56 6.88 -6.56
C PRO A 27 11.64 5.80 -5.45
N PRO A 28 12.54 5.95 -4.45
CA PRO A 28 12.73 4.92 -3.42
C PRO A 28 11.45 4.56 -2.65
N CYS A 29 10.58 5.54 -2.37
CA CYS A 29 9.30 5.32 -1.71
C CYS A 29 8.36 4.43 -2.54
N LEU A 30 8.27 4.68 -3.85
CA LEU A 30 7.46 3.89 -4.77
C LEU A 30 8.04 2.48 -4.94
N THR A 31 9.37 2.37 -5.04
CA THR A 31 10.08 1.08 -5.15
C THR A 31 9.76 0.16 -3.96
N LYS A 32 9.72 0.72 -2.74
CA LYS A 32 9.35 -0.06 -1.53
C LYS A 32 7.96 -0.65 -1.65
N VAL A 33 6.96 0.16 -1.99
CA VAL A 33 5.58 -0.32 -2.13
C VAL A 33 5.49 -1.38 -3.23
N ILE A 34 6.09 -1.15 -4.40
CA ILE A 34 6.12 -2.14 -5.48
C ILE A 34 6.76 -3.45 -4.99
N SER A 35 7.91 -3.40 -4.33
CA SER A 35 8.58 -4.62 -3.83
C SER A 35 7.72 -5.40 -2.83
N ARG A 36 7.02 -4.71 -1.93
CA ARG A 36 6.08 -5.34 -0.98
C ARG A 36 4.90 -5.97 -1.70
N THR A 37 4.36 -5.29 -2.70
CA THR A 37 3.23 -5.80 -3.49
C THR A 37 3.64 -7.01 -4.32
N VAL A 38 4.79 -6.96 -5.00
CA VAL A 38 5.35 -8.13 -5.70
C VAL A 38 5.52 -9.30 -4.73
N THR A 39 6.07 -9.07 -3.55
CA THR A 39 6.26 -10.10 -2.52
C THR A 39 4.93 -10.73 -2.09
N ALA A 40 3.94 -9.90 -1.76
CA ALA A 40 2.63 -10.35 -1.30
C ALA A 40 1.85 -11.13 -2.38
N LEU A 41 2.09 -10.84 -3.66
CA LEU A 41 1.45 -11.54 -4.78
C LEU A 41 2.21 -12.78 -5.21
N ALA A 42 3.54 -12.72 -5.26
CA ALA A 42 4.40 -13.81 -5.71
C ALA A 42 4.42 -14.98 -4.73
N LEU A 43 4.34 -14.69 -3.41
CA LEU A 43 4.59 -15.69 -2.38
C LEU A 43 5.92 -16.40 -2.67
N TRP A 44 5.96 -17.74 -2.66
CA TRP A 44 7.14 -18.53 -2.98
C TRP A 44 7.50 -18.61 -4.48
N ASP A 45 6.68 -18.06 -5.40
CA ASP A 45 6.89 -18.17 -6.85
C ASP A 45 7.75 -17.02 -7.39
N PHE A 46 9.05 -17.27 -7.58
CA PHE A 46 10.00 -16.31 -8.16
C PHE A 46 9.74 -16.05 -9.66
N ASP A 47 9.17 -16.99 -10.40
CA ASP A 47 8.80 -16.77 -11.81
C ASP A 47 7.61 -15.81 -11.90
N LEU A 48 6.67 -15.88 -10.94
CA LEU A 48 5.63 -14.86 -10.79
C LEU A 48 6.23 -13.52 -10.37
N ALA A 49 7.19 -13.49 -9.45
CA ALA A 49 7.87 -12.26 -9.07
C ALA A 49 8.52 -11.57 -10.29
N ASP A 50 9.25 -12.31 -11.12
CA ASP A 50 9.87 -11.80 -12.35
C ASP A 50 8.84 -11.25 -13.34
N ARG A 51 7.73 -11.98 -13.54
CA ARG A 51 6.63 -11.52 -14.41
C ARG A 51 6.01 -10.23 -13.90
N LEU A 52 5.77 -10.12 -12.59
CA LEU A 52 5.22 -8.91 -11.97
C LEU A 52 6.20 -7.73 -12.05
N ILE A 53 7.51 -7.97 -11.99
CA ILE A 53 8.53 -6.95 -12.14
C ILE A 53 8.66 -6.49 -13.60
N ALA A 54 8.43 -7.38 -14.56
CA ALA A 54 8.57 -7.11 -15.98
C ALA A 54 7.39 -6.31 -16.58
N ILE A 55 6.23 -6.30 -15.94
CA ILE A 55 5.05 -5.57 -16.42
C ILE A 55 5.07 -4.10 -15.99
N ASP A 56 4.18 -3.28 -16.56
CA ASP A 56 4.01 -1.91 -16.07
C ASP A 56 3.55 -1.95 -14.62
N TRP A 57 4.28 -1.22 -13.76
CA TRP A 57 4.06 -1.25 -12.32
C TRP A 57 2.64 -0.81 -11.93
N ARG A 58 1.96 0.01 -12.75
CA ARG A 58 0.59 0.46 -12.45
C ARG A 58 -0.38 -0.71 -12.52
N SER A 59 -0.16 -1.63 -13.46
CA SER A 59 -0.98 -2.83 -13.63
C SER A 59 -0.92 -3.76 -12.41
N ILE A 60 0.15 -3.72 -11.62
CA ILE A 60 0.27 -4.51 -10.38
C ILE A 60 -0.80 -4.10 -9.35
N PHE A 61 -1.25 -2.85 -9.38
CA PHE A 61 -2.21 -2.31 -8.42
C PHE A 61 -3.67 -2.42 -8.88
N SER A 62 -3.93 -3.19 -9.93
CA SER A 62 -5.26 -3.42 -10.49
C SER A 62 -5.52 -4.92 -10.63
N VAL A 63 -6.51 -5.44 -9.90
CA VAL A 63 -6.86 -6.88 -9.96
C VAL A 63 -7.28 -7.29 -11.37
N SER A 64 -8.01 -6.43 -12.10
CA SER A 64 -8.40 -6.71 -13.48
C SER A 64 -7.21 -6.77 -14.42
N ASP A 65 -6.23 -5.89 -14.24
CA ASP A 65 -5.06 -5.83 -15.11
C ASP A 65 -4.12 -6.98 -14.80
N LEU A 66 -3.89 -7.28 -13.51
CA LEU A 66 -3.20 -8.49 -13.06
C LEU A 66 -3.81 -9.75 -13.67
N ARG A 67 -5.14 -9.85 -13.66
CA ARG A 67 -5.84 -10.98 -14.28
C ARG A 67 -5.55 -11.05 -15.77
N ALA A 68 -5.69 -9.94 -16.50
CA ALA A 68 -5.45 -9.91 -17.94
C ALA A 68 -4.00 -10.28 -18.30
N VAL A 69 -3.03 -9.77 -17.55
CA VAL A 69 -1.60 -10.04 -17.76
C VAL A 69 -1.27 -11.49 -17.47
N LEU A 70 -1.75 -12.03 -16.35
CA LEU A 70 -1.39 -13.37 -15.91
C LEU A 70 -2.11 -14.46 -16.71
N THR A 71 -3.36 -14.24 -17.15
CA THR A 71 -4.07 -15.20 -18.02
C THR A 71 -3.52 -15.25 -19.43
N ALA A 72 -3.05 -14.12 -19.98
CA ALA A 72 -2.43 -14.07 -21.30
C ALA A 72 -1.07 -14.82 -21.36
N GLN A 73 -0.42 -15.01 -20.21
CA GLN A 73 0.93 -15.57 -20.13
C GLN A 73 0.99 -17.00 -19.56
N THR A 74 -0.13 -17.56 -19.06
CA THR A 74 -0.17 -18.93 -18.54
C THR A 74 -0.60 -19.94 -19.61
N SER A 75 0.35 -20.75 -20.10
CA SER A 75 0.08 -22.00 -20.81
C SER A 75 -0.06 -23.22 -19.89
N ALA A 76 0.22 -23.07 -18.59
CA ALA A 76 0.05 -24.11 -17.58
C ALA A 76 -0.71 -23.53 -16.40
N VAL A 77 -1.99 -23.85 -16.30
CA VAL A 77 -2.75 -23.68 -15.07
C VAL A 77 -2.05 -24.57 -14.05
N HIS A 78 -1.34 -23.97 -13.08
CA HIS A 78 -0.91 -24.68 -11.88
C HIS A 78 -2.14 -25.42 -11.36
N SER A 79 -2.11 -26.76 -11.38
CA SER A 79 -3.21 -27.51 -10.81
C SER A 79 -3.35 -27.07 -9.34
N PHE A 80 -4.58 -27.01 -8.84
CA PHE A 80 -4.91 -26.35 -7.56
C PHE A 80 -4.36 -27.07 -6.31
N THR A 81 -3.49 -28.05 -6.50
CA THR A 81 -2.89 -28.85 -5.45
C THR A 81 -1.54 -28.28 -5.02
N TRP A 82 -1.13 -28.62 -3.80
CA TRP A 82 0.21 -28.33 -3.29
C TRP A 82 1.31 -28.88 -4.24
N GLU A 83 1.13 -30.11 -4.75
CA GLU A 83 2.09 -30.78 -5.63
C GLU A 83 2.34 -30.05 -6.96
N ALA A 84 1.38 -29.24 -7.42
CA ALA A 84 1.53 -28.44 -8.64
C ALA A 84 1.80 -26.95 -8.36
N GLY A 85 2.08 -26.59 -7.10
CA GLY A 85 2.40 -25.23 -6.69
C GLY A 85 1.19 -24.31 -6.53
N GLY A 86 -0.04 -24.85 -6.56
CA GLY A 86 -1.27 -24.06 -6.41
C GLY A 86 -1.55 -23.57 -4.97
N SER A 87 -0.88 -24.14 -3.98
CA SER A 87 -0.95 -23.75 -2.56
C SER A 87 0.30 -24.17 -1.80
N GLY A 88 0.57 -23.54 -0.66
CA GLY A 88 1.78 -23.76 0.11
C GLY A 88 1.83 -22.95 1.39
N THR A 89 2.77 -23.30 2.28
CA THR A 89 3.03 -22.55 3.51
C THR A 89 4.00 -21.41 3.20
N PHE A 90 3.62 -20.19 3.60
CA PHE A 90 4.43 -18.98 3.49
C PHE A 90 4.41 -18.27 4.84
N ASP A 91 5.57 -18.12 5.47
CA ASP A 91 5.72 -17.59 6.84
C ASP A 91 4.73 -18.23 7.85
N GLY A 92 4.62 -19.56 7.80
CA GLY A 92 3.75 -20.34 8.68
C GLY A 92 2.25 -20.28 8.34
N THR A 93 1.85 -19.55 7.31
CA THR A 93 0.45 -19.44 6.87
C THR A 93 0.23 -20.25 5.59
N PHE A 94 -0.83 -21.04 5.55
CA PHE A 94 -1.22 -21.75 4.32
C PHE A 94 -1.93 -20.79 3.37
N LEU A 95 -1.32 -20.53 2.22
CA LEU A 95 -1.83 -19.59 1.21
C LEU A 95 -2.06 -20.30 -0.13
N ARG A 96 -2.96 -19.73 -0.93
CA ARG A 96 -3.18 -20.13 -2.33
C ARG A 96 -2.34 -19.28 -3.28
N HIS A 97 -1.90 -19.87 -4.37
CA HIS A 97 -1.15 -19.15 -5.38
C HIS A 97 -2.00 -18.06 -6.06
N THR A 98 -1.42 -16.89 -6.34
CA THR A 98 -2.16 -15.74 -6.88
C THR A 98 -2.76 -16.01 -8.26
N ALA A 99 -2.04 -16.72 -9.13
CA ALA A 99 -2.58 -17.08 -10.45
C ALA A 99 -3.82 -17.98 -10.34
N SER A 100 -3.83 -18.91 -9.37
CA SER A 100 -4.98 -19.79 -9.11
C SER A 100 -6.19 -19.01 -8.60
N LEU A 101 -5.98 -18.07 -7.69
CA LEU A 101 -7.04 -17.17 -7.21
C LEU A 101 -7.64 -16.35 -8.36
N LEU A 102 -6.80 -15.75 -9.21
CA LEU A 102 -7.26 -14.95 -10.35
C LEU A 102 -7.96 -15.79 -11.42
N ALA A 103 -7.54 -17.03 -11.65
CA ALA A 103 -8.21 -17.95 -12.57
C ALA A 103 -9.67 -18.20 -12.13
N GLU A 104 -9.89 -18.42 -10.83
CA GLU A 104 -11.22 -18.60 -10.23
C GLU A 104 -12.02 -17.30 -10.05
N GLY A 105 -11.40 -16.15 -10.35
CA GLY A 105 -12.03 -14.84 -10.23
C GLY A 105 -12.00 -14.23 -8.83
N ASP A 106 -11.12 -14.72 -7.97
CA ASP A 106 -10.85 -14.22 -6.63
C ASP A 106 -12.14 -14.01 -5.80
N PRO A 107 -12.99 -15.05 -5.64
CA PRO A 107 -14.33 -14.91 -5.06
C PRO A 107 -14.33 -14.38 -3.62
N GLU A 108 -13.23 -14.57 -2.90
CA GLU A 108 -13.05 -14.11 -1.51
C GLU A 108 -12.25 -12.80 -1.42
N GLY A 109 -11.83 -12.22 -2.54
CA GLY A 109 -11.04 -10.99 -2.57
C GLY A 109 -9.65 -11.12 -1.94
N GLN A 110 -9.04 -12.31 -1.98
CA GLN A 110 -7.73 -12.56 -1.37
C GLN A 110 -6.61 -11.80 -2.09
N VAL A 111 -6.70 -11.62 -3.41
CA VAL A 111 -5.72 -10.83 -4.16
C VAL A 111 -5.84 -9.36 -3.79
N ALA A 112 -7.07 -8.84 -3.72
CA ALA A 112 -7.31 -7.47 -3.26
C ALA A 112 -6.80 -7.26 -1.83
N MET A 113 -6.99 -8.24 -0.94
CA MET A 113 -6.49 -8.20 0.43
C MET A 113 -4.96 -8.20 0.49
N ARG A 114 -4.27 -8.97 -0.36
CA ARG A 114 -2.79 -8.96 -0.46
C ARG A 114 -2.27 -7.61 -0.94
N LEU A 115 -2.92 -7.03 -1.96
CA LEU A 115 -2.60 -5.68 -2.44
C LEU A 115 -2.75 -4.66 -1.32
N TRP A 116 -3.89 -4.68 -0.64
CA TRP A 116 -4.17 -3.79 0.49
C TRP A 116 -3.13 -3.95 1.60
N ALA A 117 -2.84 -5.17 2.05
CA ALA A 117 -1.92 -5.43 3.16
C ALA A 117 -0.51 -4.92 2.83
N ALA A 118 -0.02 -5.19 1.61
CA ALA A 118 1.26 -4.70 1.13
C ALA A 118 1.32 -3.16 1.17
N GLN A 119 0.28 -2.48 0.67
CA GLN A 119 0.20 -1.03 0.69
C GLN A 119 0.10 -0.48 2.12
N ALA A 120 -0.81 -1.02 2.95
CA ALA A 120 -1.04 -0.57 4.32
C ALA A 120 0.25 -0.58 5.16
N SER A 121 1.09 -1.62 4.99
CA SER A 121 2.36 -1.77 5.71
C SER A 121 3.34 -0.62 5.47
N GLU A 122 3.30 0.01 4.29
CA GLU A 122 4.21 1.11 3.92
C GLU A 122 3.53 2.49 4.03
N LEU A 123 2.22 2.54 3.79
CA LEU A 123 1.47 3.78 3.71
C LEU A 123 0.99 4.32 5.05
N PHE A 124 0.58 3.46 5.99
CA PHE A 124 0.18 3.95 7.32
C PHE A 124 1.32 4.67 8.04
N PRO A 125 2.55 4.13 8.10
CA PRO A 125 3.69 4.86 8.67
C PRO A 125 3.95 6.19 7.95
N SER A 126 3.88 6.19 6.62
CA SER A 126 4.08 7.40 5.81
C SER A 126 3.01 8.46 6.08
N LEU A 127 1.74 8.06 6.19
CA LEU A 127 0.61 8.95 6.50
C LEU A 127 0.75 9.56 7.89
N GLU A 128 1.24 8.80 8.88
CA GLU A 128 1.47 9.32 10.23
C GLU A 128 2.57 10.39 10.26
N LEU A 129 3.66 10.18 9.53
CA LEU A 129 4.70 11.22 9.38
C LEU A 129 4.13 12.48 8.73
N CYS A 130 3.37 12.32 7.65
CA CYS A 130 2.72 13.43 6.97
C CYS A 130 1.69 14.15 7.87
N ARG A 131 0.95 13.43 8.72
CA ARG A 131 0.03 14.02 9.71
C ARG A 131 0.78 14.91 10.70
N ARG A 132 1.92 14.44 11.22
CA ARG A 132 2.76 15.24 12.13
C ARG A 132 3.30 16.49 11.47
N ASP A 133 3.70 16.40 10.19
CA ASP A 133 4.16 17.57 9.45
C ASP A 133 3.01 18.55 9.15
N LEU A 134 1.82 18.06 8.83
CA LEU A 134 0.61 18.89 8.70
C LEU A 134 0.32 19.66 9.99
N VAL A 135 0.43 19.02 11.16
CA VAL A 135 0.28 19.69 12.47
C VAL A 135 1.25 20.86 12.63
N LYS A 136 2.52 20.70 12.21
CA LYS A 136 3.52 21.79 12.25
C LYS A 136 3.10 22.95 11.35
N HIS A 137 2.66 22.67 10.12
CA HIS A 137 2.18 23.70 9.20
C HIS A 137 0.96 24.44 9.76
N MET A 138 0.00 23.71 10.33
CA MET A 138 -1.19 24.30 10.97
C MET A 138 -0.82 25.23 12.13
N ARG A 139 0.11 24.83 13.00
CA ARG A 139 0.64 25.66 14.10
C ARG A 139 1.35 26.93 13.61
N GLY A 140 2.01 26.86 12.45
CA GLY A 140 2.69 27.99 11.84
C GLY A 140 1.75 29.07 11.28
N THR A 141 0.43 28.83 11.26
CA THR A 141 -0.54 29.80 10.77
C THR A 141 -1.03 30.71 11.89
N ASN A 142 -1.20 32.00 11.60
CA ASN A 142 -1.81 32.96 12.53
C ASN A 142 -3.32 32.73 12.77
N ARG A 143 -3.94 31.81 12.02
CA ARG A 143 -5.37 31.48 12.13
C ARG A 143 -5.65 30.35 13.11
N MET A 144 -4.64 29.55 13.47
CA MET A 144 -4.79 28.49 14.44
C MET A 144 -4.73 29.06 15.86
N PRO A 145 -5.79 28.94 16.68
CA PRO A 145 -5.73 29.38 18.07
C PRO A 145 -4.78 28.49 18.89
N ALA A 146 -4.26 29.05 19.99
CA ALA A 146 -3.38 28.31 20.91
C ALA A 146 -4.10 27.13 21.61
N SER A 147 -5.43 27.24 21.79
CA SER A 147 -6.28 26.20 22.36
C SER A 147 -7.48 25.96 21.42
N PRO A 148 -7.30 25.18 20.34
CA PRO A 148 -8.39 24.84 19.44
C PRO A 148 -9.39 23.91 20.13
N HIS A 149 -10.62 23.86 19.65
CA HIS A 149 -11.67 23.00 20.22
C HIS A 149 -12.24 22.08 19.15
N ILE A 150 -12.54 20.83 19.53
CA ILE A 150 -13.27 19.86 18.72
C ILE A 150 -14.52 19.47 19.49
N ASN A 151 -15.70 19.66 18.89
CA ASN A 151 -17.00 19.37 19.54
C ASN A 151 -17.19 20.05 20.91
N GLY A 152 -16.64 21.26 21.09
CA GLY A 152 -16.73 22.01 22.34
C GLY A 152 -15.66 21.67 23.39
N GLU A 153 -14.86 20.63 23.17
CA GLU A 153 -13.77 20.24 24.08
C GLU A 153 -12.43 20.84 23.62
N PRO A 154 -11.61 21.38 24.54
CA PRO A 154 -10.30 21.90 24.20
C PRO A 154 -9.37 20.76 23.78
N VAL A 155 -8.64 20.98 22.69
CA VAL A 155 -7.57 20.09 22.24
C VAL A 155 -6.30 20.41 23.03
N GLY A 156 -5.87 19.47 23.87
CA GLY A 156 -4.64 19.62 24.65
C GLY A 156 -3.39 19.69 23.77
N ASP A 157 -3.20 18.70 22.89
CA ASP A 157 -2.11 18.68 21.92
C ASP A 157 -2.62 18.37 20.51
N LEU A 158 -2.42 19.32 19.58
CA LEU A 158 -2.75 19.13 18.17
C LEU A 158 -2.02 17.92 17.54
N ALA A 159 -0.87 17.50 18.09
CA ALA A 159 -0.15 16.31 17.64
C ALA A 159 -0.85 15.00 17.99
N GLU A 160 -1.82 15.00 18.92
CA GLU A 160 -2.64 13.83 19.26
C GLU A 160 -3.92 13.75 18.39
N VAL A 161 -4.23 14.81 17.65
CA VAL A 161 -5.43 14.86 16.81
C VAL A 161 -5.25 14.01 15.56
N GLU A 162 -6.18 13.07 15.38
CA GLU A 162 -6.31 12.25 14.17
C GLU A 162 -6.55 13.10 12.92
N ILE A 163 -6.18 12.60 11.73
CA ILE A 163 -6.28 13.32 10.45
C ILE A 163 -7.71 13.88 10.21
N GLY A 164 -8.74 13.14 10.61
CA GLY A 164 -10.12 13.60 10.50
C GLY A 164 -10.41 14.86 11.33
N GLY A 165 -9.89 14.92 12.56
CA GLY A 165 -9.99 16.09 13.42
C GLY A 165 -9.16 17.26 12.89
N LEU A 166 -7.98 17.00 12.32
CA LEU A 166 -7.16 18.05 11.70
C LEU A 166 -7.88 18.72 10.51
N LEU A 167 -8.56 17.94 9.66
CA LEU A 167 -9.37 18.51 8.58
C LEU A 167 -10.52 19.37 9.14
N TYR A 168 -11.20 18.89 10.17
CA TYR A 168 -12.27 19.64 10.82
C TYR A 168 -11.76 20.99 11.35
N LEU A 169 -10.64 20.98 12.07
CA LEU A 169 -9.99 22.20 12.59
C LEU A 169 -9.55 23.13 11.46
N ALA A 170 -8.99 22.56 10.38
CA ALA A 170 -8.53 23.34 9.24
C ALA A 170 -9.70 24.09 8.55
N GLN A 171 -10.86 23.46 8.45
CA GLN A 171 -12.07 24.08 7.92
C GLN A 171 -12.67 25.08 8.89
N MET A 172 -12.81 24.71 10.17
CA MET A 172 -13.41 25.55 11.22
C MET A 172 -12.68 26.88 11.37
N TYR A 173 -11.35 26.86 11.39
CA TYR A 173 -10.53 28.08 11.54
C TYR A 173 -10.12 28.70 10.20
N THR A 174 -10.75 28.27 9.10
CA THR A 174 -10.50 28.79 7.74
C THR A 174 -9.00 28.86 7.43
N LEU A 175 -8.27 27.77 7.66
CA LEU A 175 -6.83 27.72 7.38
C LEU A 175 -6.55 27.88 5.87
N PRO A 176 -5.29 28.17 5.47
CA PRO A 176 -4.90 28.22 4.06
C PRO A 176 -5.44 27.03 3.23
N PRO A 177 -5.91 27.26 1.99
CA PRO A 177 -6.55 26.22 1.18
C PRO A 177 -5.68 24.98 0.92
N ASP A 178 -4.36 25.15 0.85
CA ASP A 178 -3.36 24.08 0.73
C ASP A 178 -3.38 23.14 1.94
N ILE A 179 -3.46 23.68 3.17
CA ILE A 179 -3.60 22.88 4.40
C ILE A 179 -4.90 22.08 4.37
N VAL A 180 -6.02 22.71 4.00
CA VAL A 180 -7.33 22.05 3.92
C VAL A 180 -7.31 20.93 2.88
N ARG A 181 -6.78 21.19 1.67
CA ARG A 181 -6.66 20.17 0.62
C ARG A 181 -5.76 19.01 1.06
N THR A 182 -4.65 19.30 1.72
CA THR A 182 -3.71 18.30 2.22
C THR A 182 -4.36 17.41 3.28
N ALA A 183 -5.02 18.01 4.28
CA ALA A 183 -5.77 17.29 5.31
C ALA A 183 -6.87 16.41 4.69
N ALA A 184 -7.60 16.93 3.70
CA ALA A 184 -8.65 16.18 2.99
C ALA A 184 -8.09 14.98 2.21
N LYS A 185 -6.97 15.18 1.49
CA LYS A 185 -6.26 14.10 0.78
C LYS A 185 -5.83 13.01 1.75
N TYR A 186 -5.15 13.36 2.84
CA TYR A 186 -4.69 12.37 3.82
C TYR A 186 -5.86 11.62 4.48
N ARG A 187 -6.96 12.31 4.80
CA ARG A 187 -8.17 11.68 5.35
C ARG A 187 -8.73 10.64 4.38
N ARG A 188 -8.85 11.01 3.10
CA ARG A 188 -9.36 10.13 2.04
C ARG A 188 -8.51 8.86 1.93
N LEU A 189 -7.19 9.01 1.82
CA LEU A 189 -6.26 7.89 1.69
C LEU A 189 -6.29 6.97 2.93
N ARG A 190 -6.24 7.55 4.13
CA ARG A 190 -6.34 6.81 5.38
C ARG A 190 -7.65 6.03 5.47
N ASN A 191 -8.77 6.64 5.08
CA ASN A 191 -10.08 6.00 5.17
C ASN A 191 -10.19 4.82 4.21
N LYS A 192 -9.74 4.95 2.96
CA LYS A 192 -9.67 3.81 2.02
C LYS A 192 -8.91 2.63 2.62
N LEU A 193 -7.69 2.90 3.11
CA LEU A 193 -6.88 1.87 3.74
C LEU A 193 -7.53 1.29 5.01
N ALA A 194 -8.20 2.10 5.82
CA ALA A 194 -8.93 1.62 6.99
C ALA A 194 -10.16 0.76 6.63
N HIS A 195 -10.71 0.92 5.42
CA HIS A 195 -11.80 0.10 4.88
C HIS A 195 -11.30 -1.11 4.08
N LEU A 196 -10.02 -1.47 4.20
CA LEU A 196 -9.41 -2.61 3.50
C LEU A 196 -9.40 -2.45 1.97
N GLU A 197 -9.45 -1.20 1.48
CA GLU A 197 -9.42 -0.90 0.06
C GLU A 197 -7.99 -0.53 -0.38
N PRO A 198 -7.41 -1.24 -1.36
CA PRO A 198 -6.15 -0.82 -1.96
C PRO A 198 -6.33 0.50 -2.73
N LEU A 199 -5.31 1.35 -2.69
CA LEU A 199 -5.17 2.54 -3.51
C LEU A 199 -4.83 2.17 -4.95
N SER A 200 -5.29 3.00 -5.89
CA SER A 200 -4.87 2.90 -7.29
C SER A 200 -3.40 3.33 -7.47
N ALA A 201 -2.81 2.96 -8.61
CA ALA A 201 -1.46 3.37 -8.96
C ALA A 201 -1.29 4.91 -8.98
N ASP A 202 -2.29 5.65 -9.45
CA ASP A 202 -2.25 7.11 -9.48
C ASP A 202 -2.33 7.70 -8.07
N GLU A 203 -3.19 7.16 -7.20
CA GLU A 203 -3.27 7.59 -5.80
C GLU A 203 -1.95 7.34 -5.05
N LEU A 204 -1.30 6.19 -5.30
CA LEU A 204 0.02 5.86 -4.78
C LEU A 204 1.08 6.84 -5.27
N TYR A 205 1.14 7.09 -6.58
CA TYR A 205 2.12 8.00 -7.16
C TYR A 205 1.93 9.42 -6.64
N GLU A 206 0.68 9.89 -6.61
CA GLU A 206 0.33 11.22 -6.14
C GLU A 206 0.67 11.41 -4.65
N PHE A 207 0.56 10.36 -3.84
CA PHE A 207 0.89 10.42 -2.42
C PHE A 207 2.39 10.31 -2.15
N LEU A 208 3.07 9.37 -2.80
CA LEU A 208 4.46 9.02 -2.49
C LEU A 208 5.47 9.94 -3.17
N VAL A 209 5.16 10.40 -4.39
CA VAL A 209 6.08 11.15 -5.25
C VAL A 209 5.71 12.62 -5.29
N ASN A 210 4.44 12.93 -5.55
CA ASN A 210 3.96 14.31 -5.66
C ASN A 210 3.46 14.85 -4.32
N ARG A 211 4.31 14.79 -3.29
CA ARG A 211 4.05 15.48 -2.02
C ARG A 211 4.07 16.98 -2.29
N SER A 212 2.91 17.58 -2.56
CA SER A 212 2.80 19.02 -2.71
C SER A 212 3.31 19.67 -1.42
N HIS A 213 4.42 20.39 -1.55
CA HIS A 213 4.94 21.33 -0.56
C HIS A 213 4.09 22.60 -0.55
#